data_AF-V4ACK6-F1
#
_entry.id   AF-V4ACK6-F1
#
_cell.length_a   1.000
_cell.length_b   1.000
_cell.length_c   1.000
_cell.angle_alpha   90.00
_cell.angle_beta   90.00
_cell.angle_gamma   90.00
#
_symmetry.space_group_name_H-M   'P 1'
#
loop_
_entity.id
_entity.type
_entity.pdbx_description
1 polymer ?
#
loop_
_entity_poly.entity_id
_entity_poly.type
_entity_poly.pdbx_seq_one_letter_code
_entity_poly.pdbx_strand_id
1 'polypeptide(L)'
;MILQILAVSCLAFFANAQIDVNSCTDYNTTVDKCNTDNTIDGGNPLTWASVGMFYSLPGNVYCSAANKGNFMKATECIQKAYIACGKNDFHKFVSSVDGIKGGVEYYCNNYEDFDMNCISELQMCAKNKAPADQTMPTMDDEFNKNRDYYCGHAEHLGECINSNDKLKNCAKNKTMEIIMKIAEELFPPACDATSFVISSVLLLVSLFITL
;
A
#
# COMPACT_ATOMS: atom_id res chain seq x y z
N MET A 1 -10.72 17.64 12.27
CA MET A 1 -9.71 16.60 12.57
C MET A 1 -9.27 15.92 11.27
N ILE A 2 -8.76 16.69 10.30
CA ILE A 2 -8.48 16.23 8.91
C ILE A 2 -6.95 16.12 8.66
N LEU A 3 -6.13 16.61 9.59
CA LEU A 3 -4.69 16.77 9.40
C LEU A 3 -3.84 15.54 9.78
N GLN A 4 -4.44 14.49 10.36
CA GLN A 4 -3.71 13.29 10.81
C GLN A 4 -3.82 12.08 9.87
N ILE A 5 -4.70 12.14 8.87
CA ILE A 5 -4.83 11.06 7.85
C ILE A 5 -3.69 11.14 6.81
N LEU A 6 -3.02 12.28 6.71
CA LEU A 6 -1.89 12.51 5.80
C LEU A 6 -0.56 11.93 6.27
N ALA A 7 -0.49 11.28 7.44
CA ALA A 7 0.78 10.84 8.05
C ALA A 7 1.06 9.32 7.95
N VAL A 8 0.14 8.50 7.41
CA VAL A 8 0.26 7.02 7.44
C VAL A 8 0.11 6.38 6.04
N SER A 9 0.04 7.19 4.98
CA SER A 9 -0.26 6.75 3.62
C SER A 9 0.96 6.33 2.79
N CYS A 10 2.15 6.15 3.36
CA CYS A 10 3.38 5.86 2.62
C CYS A 10 3.15 4.75 1.56
N LEU A 11 2.68 3.56 1.95
CA LEU A 11 2.47 2.48 0.96
C LEU A 11 1.18 2.61 0.15
N ALA A 12 0.21 3.40 0.62
CA ALA A 12 -0.96 3.73 -0.18
C ALA A 12 -0.60 4.57 -1.44
N PHE A 13 0.53 5.30 -1.41
CA PHE A 13 1.09 6.03 -2.56
C PHE A 13 1.86 5.13 -3.54
N PHE A 14 2.48 4.02 -3.09
CA PHE A 14 2.96 2.99 -4.04
C PHE A 14 1.83 2.50 -4.93
N ALA A 15 0.64 2.49 -4.34
CA ALA A 15 -0.37 1.56 -4.74
C ALA A 15 -1.49 2.19 -5.54
N ASN A 16 -1.69 3.52 -5.65
CA ASN A 16 -3.01 3.97 -6.10
C ASN A 16 -3.07 5.33 -6.82
N ALA A 17 -3.52 5.30 -8.08
CA ALA A 17 -4.30 6.39 -8.65
C ALA A 17 -5.64 6.52 -7.92
N GLN A 18 -6.11 7.75 -7.68
CA GLN A 18 -7.45 7.97 -7.11
C GLN A 18 -8.51 7.63 -8.16
N ILE A 19 -9.07 6.41 -8.07
CA ILE A 19 -10.28 6.06 -8.80
C ILE A 19 -11.46 6.84 -8.22
N ASP A 20 -12.21 7.52 -9.09
CA ASP A 20 -13.46 8.18 -8.71
C ASP A 20 -14.55 7.15 -8.41
N VAL A 21 -14.61 6.72 -7.16
CA VAL A 21 -15.66 5.85 -6.65
C VAL A 21 -17.01 6.57 -6.49
N ASN A 22 -17.05 7.91 -6.51
CA ASN A 22 -18.31 8.63 -6.35
C ASN A 22 -19.20 8.52 -7.59
N SER A 23 -18.61 8.36 -8.78
CA SER A 23 -19.36 8.06 -10.01
C SER A 23 -19.72 6.58 -10.16
N CYS A 24 -19.33 5.72 -9.20
CA CYS A 24 -19.55 4.28 -9.21
C CYS A 24 -20.75 3.91 -8.32
N THR A 25 -21.93 3.77 -8.92
CA THR A 25 -23.22 3.68 -8.20
C THR A 25 -23.29 2.52 -7.20
N ASP A 26 -22.63 1.39 -7.49
CA ASP A 26 -22.70 0.18 -6.66
C ASP A 26 -21.56 0.06 -5.64
N TYR A 27 -20.61 1.00 -5.62
CA TYR A 27 -19.40 0.88 -4.80
C TYR A 27 -19.72 0.75 -3.30
N ASN A 28 -20.49 1.70 -2.75
CA ASN A 28 -20.82 1.71 -1.31
C ASN A 28 -21.63 0.46 -0.93
N THR A 29 -22.65 0.11 -1.72
CA THR A 29 -23.46 -1.11 -1.51
C THR A 29 -22.58 -2.37 -1.50
N THR A 30 -21.60 -2.44 -2.39
CA THR A 30 -20.67 -3.58 -2.47
C THR A 30 -19.74 -3.61 -1.25
N VAL A 31 -19.18 -2.48 -0.85
CA VAL A 31 -18.31 -2.37 0.35
C VAL A 31 -19.08 -2.73 1.62
N ASP A 32 -20.33 -2.26 1.77
CA ASP A 32 -21.19 -2.61 2.90
C ASP A 32 -21.47 -4.11 2.95
N LYS A 33 -21.72 -4.72 1.79
CA LYS A 33 -21.88 -6.17 1.66
C LYS A 33 -20.59 -6.92 2.00
N CYS A 34 -19.43 -6.46 1.53
CA CYS A 34 -18.13 -7.05 1.87
C CYS A 34 -17.91 -7.10 3.38
N ASN A 35 -18.23 -6.01 4.09
CA ASN A 35 -18.11 -5.92 5.55
C ASN A 35 -19.13 -6.80 6.27
N THR A 36 -20.38 -6.83 5.80
CA THR A 36 -21.45 -7.66 6.38
C THR A 36 -21.11 -9.15 6.26
N ASP A 37 -20.69 -9.59 5.07
CA ASP A 37 -20.41 -11.00 4.78
C ASP A 37 -19.10 -11.48 5.46
N ASN A 38 -18.20 -10.55 5.85
CA ASN A 38 -16.89 -10.85 6.40
C ASN A 38 -16.60 -10.01 7.66
N THR A 39 -17.47 -10.11 8.65
CA THR A 39 -17.36 -9.34 9.90
C THR A 39 -16.07 -9.66 10.66
N ILE A 40 -15.45 -8.63 11.24
CA ILE A 40 -14.21 -8.71 12.03
C ILE A 40 -14.55 -8.31 13.47
N ASP A 41 -14.49 -9.27 14.39
CA ASP A 41 -14.87 -9.03 15.78
C ASP A 41 -13.88 -8.07 16.45
N GLY A 42 -14.39 -6.99 17.05
CA GLY A 42 -13.58 -5.92 17.63
C GLY A 42 -12.92 -5.00 16.60
N GLY A 43 -13.15 -5.23 15.31
CA GLY A 43 -12.73 -4.36 14.21
C GLY A 43 -13.80 -3.32 13.85
N ASN A 44 -13.39 -2.30 13.10
CA ASN A 44 -14.32 -1.38 12.46
C ASN A 44 -14.60 -1.87 11.03
N PRO A 45 -15.74 -1.47 10.43
CA PRO A 45 -15.96 -1.66 9.01
C PRO A 45 -14.80 -1.10 8.19
N LEU A 46 -14.29 -1.89 7.26
CA LEU A 46 -13.21 -1.52 6.38
C LEU A 46 -13.73 -0.59 5.28
N THR A 47 -12.92 0.42 4.99
CA THR A 47 -13.03 1.22 3.77
C THR A 47 -11.87 0.86 2.84
N TRP A 48 -11.92 1.27 1.58
CA TRP A 48 -10.76 1.13 0.71
C TRP A 48 -9.51 1.83 1.27
N ALA A 49 -9.65 2.98 1.95
CA ALA A 49 -8.52 3.63 2.61
C ALA A 49 -7.88 2.74 3.69
N SER A 50 -8.72 2.00 4.43
CA SER A 50 -8.25 0.99 5.39
C SER A 50 -7.58 -0.21 4.71
N VAL A 51 -8.04 -0.61 3.52
CA VAL A 51 -7.42 -1.67 2.71
C VAL A 51 -6.06 -1.21 2.17
N GLY A 52 -5.96 -0.01 1.61
CA GLY A 52 -4.68 0.53 1.11
C GLY A 52 -3.65 0.80 2.22
N MET A 53 -4.07 0.84 3.48
CA MET A 53 -3.22 1.00 4.66
C MET A 53 -3.45 -0.12 5.68
N PHE A 54 -3.69 -1.36 5.24
CA PHE A 54 -4.06 -2.45 6.14
C PHE A 54 -3.05 -2.67 7.29
N TYR A 55 -1.77 -2.38 7.05
CA TYR A 55 -0.67 -2.48 8.01
C TYR A 55 -0.76 -1.44 9.14
N SER A 56 -1.61 -0.42 8.99
CA SER A 56 -1.89 0.57 10.02
C SER A 56 -3.01 0.15 10.97
N LEU A 57 -3.70 -0.95 10.69
CA LEU A 57 -4.76 -1.47 11.54
C LEU A 57 -4.15 -2.25 12.72
N PRO A 58 -4.83 -2.34 13.88
CA PRO A 58 -4.38 -3.15 15.00
C PRO A 58 -4.20 -4.63 14.61
N GLY A 59 -2.98 -5.07 14.33
CA GLY A 59 -2.72 -6.44 13.87
C GLY A 59 -3.22 -7.51 14.84
N ASN A 60 -3.19 -7.25 16.15
CA ASN A 60 -3.74 -8.16 17.17
C ASN A 60 -5.26 -8.37 17.05
N VAL A 61 -5.99 -7.45 16.42
CA VAL A 61 -7.43 -7.58 16.13
C VAL A 61 -7.62 -8.23 14.77
N TYR A 62 -7.09 -7.62 13.72
CA TYR A 62 -7.39 -7.97 12.32
C TYR A 62 -6.68 -9.26 11.85
N CYS A 63 -5.48 -9.54 12.38
CA CYS A 63 -4.68 -10.72 12.05
C CYS A 63 -4.79 -11.84 13.10
N SER A 64 -5.69 -11.71 14.08
CA SER A 64 -5.95 -12.78 15.05
C SER A 64 -6.46 -14.05 14.37
N ALA A 65 -6.29 -15.20 15.01
CA ALA A 65 -6.73 -16.48 14.47
C ALA A 65 -8.24 -16.52 14.14
N ALA A 66 -9.07 -15.78 14.90
CA ALA A 66 -10.51 -15.67 14.67
C ALA A 66 -10.84 -14.76 13.47
N ASN A 67 -10.10 -13.67 13.27
CA ASN A 67 -10.44 -12.63 12.30
C ASN A 67 -9.68 -12.72 10.98
N LYS A 68 -8.47 -13.32 10.94
CA LYS A 68 -7.57 -13.28 9.78
C LYS A 68 -8.26 -13.70 8.47
N GLY A 69 -9.05 -14.77 8.51
CA GLY A 69 -9.78 -15.26 7.34
C GLY A 69 -10.84 -14.29 6.81
N ASN A 70 -11.60 -13.66 7.71
CA ASN A 70 -12.59 -12.66 7.34
C ASN A 70 -11.92 -11.37 6.88
N PHE A 71 -10.84 -10.95 7.55
CA PHE A 71 -10.07 -9.78 7.16
C PHE A 71 -9.55 -9.90 5.72
N MET A 72 -8.92 -11.02 5.37
CA MET A 72 -8.46 -11.29 4.00
C MET A 72 -9.58 -11.25 2.96
N LYS A 73 -10.74 -11.86 3.24
CA LYS A 73 -11.88 -11.85 2.31
C LYS A 73 -12.47 -10.45 2.16
N ALA A 74 -12.55 -9.69 3.25
CA ALA A 74 -13.05 -8.32 3.25
C ALA A 74 -12.13 -7.40 2.42
N THR A 75 -10.81 -7.46 2.62
CA THR A 75 -9.84 -6.66 1.85
C THR A 75 -9.86 -7.02 0.38
N GLU A 76 -9.93 -8.31 0.03
CA GLU A 76 -10.06 -8.80 -1.34
C GLU A 76 -11.34 -8.27 -2.02
N CYS A 77 -12.47 -8.37 -1.32
CA CYS A 77 -13.78 -7.93 -1.82
C CYS A 77 -13.80 -6.42 -2.06
N ILE A 78 -13.30 -5.62 -1.12
CA ILE A 78 -13.24 -4.15 -1.23
C ILE A 78 -12.27 -3.74 -2.35
N GLN A 79 -11.13 -4.41 -2.51
CA GLN A 79 -10.21 -4.10 -3.61
C GLN A 79 -10.84 -4.40 -4.97
N LYS A 80 -11.55 -5.53 -5.11
CA LYS A 80 -12.32 -5.83 -6.32
C LYS A 80 -13.36 -4.75 -6.64
N ALA A 81 -14.10 -4.30 -5.62
CA ALA A 81 -15.08 -3.23 -5.78
C ALA A 81 -14.43 -1.92 -6.24
N TYR A 82 -13.28 -1.57 -5.66
CA TYR A 82 -12.52 -0.38 -6.04
C TYR A 82 -12.02 -0.43 -7.49
N ILE A 83 -11.38 -1.54 -7.88
CA ILE A 83 -10.88 -1.78 -9.24
C ILE A 83 -12.02 -1.71 -10.27
N ALA A 84 -13.18 -2.26 -9.95
CA ALA A 84 -14.35 -2.26 -10.85
C ALA A 84 -14.86 -0.85 -11.16
N CYS A 85 -14.59 0.13 -10.29
CA CYS A 85 -14.92 1.54 -10.53
C CYS A 85 -13.89 2.26 -11.41
N GLY A 86 -12.72 1.65 -11.66
CA GLY A 86 -11.68 2.19 -12.52
C GLY A 86 -12.15 2.30 -13.97
N LYS A 87 -12.12 3.51 -14.53
CA LYS A 87 -12.35 3.72 -15.96
C LYS A 87 -11.08 3.40 -16.75
N ASN A 88 -11.24 2.87 -17.97
CA ASN A 88 -10.12 2.57 -18.87
C ASN A 88 -9.04 1.72 -18.16
N ASP A 89 -7.78 2.01 -18.45
CA ASP A 89 -6.62 1.33 -17.88
C ASP A 89 -6.19 1.88 -16.51
N PHE A 90 -6.93 2.81 -15.89
CA PHE A 90 -6.54 3.39 -14.59
C PHE A 90 -6.49 2.37 -13.46
N HIS A 91 -7.26 1.28 -13.57
CA HIS A 91 -7.17 0.16 -12.64
C HIS A 91 -5.79 -0.51 -12.62
N LYS A 92 -4.93 -0.28 -13.63
CA LYS A 92 -3.55 -0.79 -13.67
C LYS A 92 -2.59 0.03 -12.79
N PHE A 93 -2.99 1.24 -12.37
CA PHE A 93 -2.26 2.06 -11.40
C PHE A 93 -2.68 1.79 -9.96
N VAL A 94 -3.51 0.77 -9.74
CA VAL A 94 -3.87 0.31 -8.40
C VAL A 94 -3.28 -1.07 -8.12
N SER A 95 -2.97 -1.39 -6.86
CA SER A 95 -2.54 -2.76 -6.52
C SER A 95 -3.55 -3.80 -7.01
N SER A 96 -3.06 -4.93 -7.53
CA SER A 96 -3.96 -6.01 -7.91
C SER A 96 -4.65 -6.63 -6.69
N VAL A 97 -5.72 -7.36 -6.93
CA VAL A 97 -6.40 -8.14 -5.88
C VAL A 97 -5.45 -9.14 -5.24
N ASP A 98 -4.66 -9.84 -6.05
CA ASP A 98 -3.67 -10.81 -5.56
C ASP A 98 -2.55 -10.12 -4.78
N GLY A 99 -2.15 -8.91 -5.19
CA GLY A 99 -1.18 -8.08 -4.46
C GLY A 99 -1.69 -7.67 -3.08
N ILE A 100 -2.94 -7.23 -2.97
CA ILE A 100 -3.56 -6.94 -1.66
C ILE A 100 -3.61 -8.20 -0.80
N LYS A 101 -3.99 -9.34 -1.38
CA LYS A 101 -4.04 -10.63 -0.67
C LYS A 101 -2.64 -11.02 -0.16
N GLY A 102 -1.62 -10.98 -1.01
CA GLY A 102 -0.24 -11.30 -0.66
C GLY A 102 0.32 -10.36 0.41
N GLY A 103 0.08 -9.05 0.27
CA GLY A 103 0.49 -8.05 1.26
C GLY A 103 -0.18 -8.23 2.62
N VAL A 104 -1.50 -8.44 2.66
CA VAL A 104 -2.26 -8.69 3.90
C VAL A 104 -1.80 -9.99 4.56
N GLU A 105 -1.62 -11.05 3.78
CA GLU A 105 -1.15 -12.34 4.29
C GLU A 105 0.25 -12.22 4.90
N TYR A 106 1.18 -11.56 4.21
CA TYR A 106 2.54 -11.36 4.70
C TYR A 106 2.56 -10.53 5.98
N TYR A 107 1.82 -9.43 6.03
CA TYR A 107 1.70 -8.62 7.22
C TYR A 107 1.10 -9.41 8.39
N CYS A 108 -0.01 -10.13 8.18
CA CYS A 108 -0.62 -10.89 9.25
C CYS A 108 0.26 -12.03 9.79
N ASN A 109 1.17 -12.57 8.97
CA ASN A 109 2.15 -13.56 9.43
C ASN A 109 3.30 -12.95 10.23
N ASN A 110 3.49 -11.62 10.17
CA ASN A 110 4.65 -10.93 10.73
C ASN A 110 4.28 -9.70 11.58
N TYR A 111 3.01 -9.46 11.89
CA TYR A 111 2.54 -8.19 12.47
C TYR A 111 3.15 -7.89 13.84
N GLU A 112 3.54 -8.92 14.61
CA GLU A 112 4.21 -8.77 15.90
C GLU A 112 5.63 -8.20 15.77
N ASP A 113 6.24 -8.35 14.60
CA ASP A 113 7.57 -7.86 14.25
C ASP A 113 7.52 -6.55 13.44
N PHE A 114 6.34 -5.93 13.31
CA PHE A 114 6.13 -4.68 12.59
C PHE A 114 5.93 -3.50 13.54
N ASP A 115 6.67 -2.41 13.35
CA ASP A 115 6.49 -1.15 14.09
C ASP A 115 6.14 0.01 13.14
N MET A 116 4.88 0.43 13.18
CA MET A 116 4.37 1.53 12.36
C MET A 116 5.08 2.87 12.65
N ASN A 117 5.64 3.07 13.84
CA ASN A 117 6.34 4.31 14.18
C ASN A 117 7.65 4.47 13.41
N CYS A 118 8.21 3.36 12.91
CA CYS A 118 9.44 3.36 12.13
C CYS A 118 9.21 3.82 10.67
N ILE A 119 7.96 3.95 10.24
CA ILE A 119 7.59 4.14 8.83
C ILE A 119 6.96 5.51 8.56
N SER A 120 6.78 6.31 9.62
CA SER A 120 6.08 7.59 9.61
C SER A 120 6.75 8.66 8.72
N GLU A 121 8.06 8.53 8.46
CA GLU A 121 8.84 9.51 7.71
C GLU A 121 9.00 9.16 6.22
N LEU A 122 8.60 7.96 5.81
CA LEU A 122 8.81 7.49 4.44
C LEU A 122 8.05 8.35 3.42
N GLN A 123 6.85 8.83 3.76
CA GLN A 123 6.05 9.70 2.89
C GLN A 123 6.71 11.05 2.67
N MET A 124 7.25 11.65 3.74
CA MET A 124 7.95 12.94 3.62
C MET A 124 9.23 12.78 2.79
N CYS A 125 9.94 11.65 2.95
CA CYS A 125 11.07 11.33 2.11
C CYS A 125 10.67 11.21 0.63
N ALA A 126 9.63 10.44 0.30
CA ALA A 126 9.20 10.25 -1.09
C ALA A 126 8.74 11.57 -1.72
N LYS A 127 7.98 12.38 -0.97
CA LYS A 127 7.57 13.72 -1.39
C LYS A 127 8.75 14.66 -1.68
N ASN A 128 9.82 14.59 -0.89
CA ASN A 128 11.01 15.43 -1.07
C ASN A 128 11.87 14.99 -2.27
N LYS A 129 11.74 13.73 -2.71
CA LYS A 129 12.41 13.22 -3.91
C LYS A 129 11.62 13.49 -5.19
N ALA A 130 10.30 13.60 -5.09
CA ALA A 130 9.46 13.98 -6.21
C ALA A 130 9.84 15.40 -6.71
N PRO A 131 9.91 15.62 -8.04
CA PRO A 131 10.14 16.94 -8.61
C PRO A 131 9.11 17.96 -8.10
N ALA A 132 9.55 19.18 -7.80
CA ALA A 132 8.69 20.24 -7.26
C ALA A 132 7.55 20.67 -8.22
N ASP A 133 7.65 20.33 -9.49
CA ASP A 133 6.75 20.68 -10.59
C ASP A 133 5.81 19.54 -11.02
N GLN A 134 5.86 18.37 -10.37
CA GLN A 134 4.93 17.28 -10.67
C GLN A 134 3.53 17.59 -10.12
N THR A 135 2.74 18.25 -10.95
CA THR A 135 1.29 18.34 -10.77
C THR A 135 0.68 16.96 -10.90
N MET A 136 -0.15 16.57 -9.91
CA MET A 136 -0.88 15.31 -9.95
C MET A 136 -1.74 15.26 -11.22
N PRO A 137 -1.56 14.26 -12.10
CA PRO A 137 -2.39 14.11 -13.28
C PRO A 137 -3.82 13.75 -12.88
N THR A 138 -4.75 14.15 -13.73
CA THR A 138 -6.17 13.83 -13.64
C THR A 138 -6.48 12.56 -14.42
N MET A 139 -7.68 12.01 -14.22
CA MET A 139 -8.15 10.85 -14.99
C MET A 139 -8.34 11.13 -16.50
N ASP A 140 -8.38 12.42 -16.88
CA ASP A 140 -8.51 12.85 -18.28
C ASP A 140 -7.14 12.99 -18.98
N ASP A 141 -6.04 12.95 -18.21
CA ASP A 141 -4.69 12.97 -18.76
C ASP A 141 -4.31 11.63 -19.42
N GLU A 142 -3.34 11.67 -20.34
CA GLU A 142 -2.85 10.47 -21.02
C GLU A 142 -2.34 9.40 -20.05
N PHE A 143 -2.50 8.13 -20.43
CA PHE A 143 -2.05 6.99 -19.63
C PHE A 143 -0.56 7.08 -19.26
N ASN A 144 0.30 7.47 -20.21
CA ASN A 144 1.74 7.60 -19.96
C ASN A 144 2.06 8.67 -18.92
N LYS A 145 1.36 9.82 -18.93
CA LYS A 145 1.53 10.87 -17.92
C LYS A 145 1.13 10.39 -16.52
N ASN A 146 0.05 9.62 -16.44
CA ASN A 146 -0.37 8.99 -15.19
C ASN A 146 0.64 7.94 -14.72
N ARG A 147 1.11 7.08 -15.63
CA ARG A 147 2.14 6.08 -15.34
C ARG A 147 3.40 6.72 -14.81
N ASP A 148 3.94 7.71 -15.50
CA ASP A 148 5.21 8.34 -15.11
C ASP A 148 5.08 9.02 -13.73
N TYR A 149 3.93 9.62 -13.42
CA TYR A 149 3.66 10.20 -12.09
C TYR A 149 3.55 9.15 -10.99
N TYR A 150 2.66 8.16 -11.13
CA TYR A 150 2.38 7.17 -10.08
C TYR A 150 3.54 6.18 -9.91
N CYS A 151 4.15 5.73 -11.00
CA CYS A 151 5.30 4.83 -10.95
C CYS A 151 6.57 5.55 -10.46
N GLY A 152 6.78 6.82 -10.80
CA GLY A 152 7.90 7.61 -10.24
C GLY A 152 7.78 7.79 -8.72
N HIS A 153 6.56 8.02 -8.21
CA HIS A 153 6.33 8.09 -6.76
C HIS A 153 6.62 6.75 -6.06
N ALA A 154 6.22 5.64 -6.68
CA ALA A 154 6.55 4.30 -6.21
C ALA A 154 8.09 4.10 -6.16
N GLU A 155 8.81 4.43 -7.21
CA GLU A 155 10.28 4.32 -7.24
C GLU A 155 10.96 5.14 -6.12
N HIS A 156 10.57 6.41 -5.94
CA HIS A 156 11.11 7.26 -4.88
C HIS A 156 10.84 6.73 -3.48
N LEU A 157 9.69 6.10 -3.27
CA LEU A 157 9.37 5.50 -1.98
C LEU A 157 10.20 4.23 -1.72
N GLY A 158 10.49 3.44 -2.76
CA GLY A 158 11.43 2.33 -2.69
C GLY A 158 12.83 2.80 -2.27
N GLU A 159 13.33 3.89 -2.87
CA GLU A 159 14.58 4.52 -2.45
C GLU A 159 14.53 4.98 -0.99
N CYS A 160 13.42 5.59 -0.56
CA CYS A 160 13.25 6.07 0.80
C CYS A 160 13.25 4.95 1.84
N ILE A 161 12.63 3.81 1.56
CA ILE A 161 12.70 2.62 2.43
C ILE A 161 14.16 2.23 2.64
N ASN A 162 14.94 2.19 1.56
CA ASN A 162 16.34 1.78 1.60
C ASN A 162 17.28 2.81 2.25
N SER A 163 16.95 4.10 2.17
CA SER A 163 17.80 5.19 2.69
C SER A 163 17.39 5.70 4.07
N ASN A 164 16.29 5.22 4.66
CA ASN A 164 15.78 5.76 5.92
C ASN A 164 16.49 5.17 7.16
N ASP A 165 17.27 5.99 7.85
CA ASP A 165 18.02 5.58 9.05
C ASP A 165 17.12 5.21 10.23
N LYS A 166 15.93 5.82 10.36
CA LYS A 166 14.97 5.45 11.40
C LYS A 166 14.39 4.05 11.18
N LEU A 167 14.19 3.67 9.93
CA LEU A 167 13.75 2.32 9.56
C LEU A 167 14.86 1.30 9.77
N LYS A 168 16.11 1.64 9.42
CA LYS A 168 17.29 0.79 9.69
C LYS A 168 17.55 0.57 11.18
N ASN A 169 17.30 1.59 11.99
CA ASN A 169 17.49 1.55 13.44
C ASN A 169 16.19 1.25 14.20
N CYS A 170 15.17 0.71 13.51
CA CYS A 170 13.90 0.37 14.12
C CYS A 170 14.08 -0.71 15.19
N ALA A 171 13.45 -0.55 16.35
CA ALA A 171 13.52 -1.52 17.45
C ALA A 171 13.05 -2.92 17.04
N LYS A 172 12.09 -2.97 16.11
CA LYS A 172 11.64 -4.18 15.43
C LYS A 172 12.42 -4.36 14.13
N ASN A 173 13.51 -5.13 14.20
CA ASN A 173 14.49 -5.32 13.12
C ASN A 173 13.90 -5.85 11.80
N LYS A 174 12.74 -6.53 11.81
CA LYS A 174 12.08 -7.00 10.58
C LYS A 174 11.14 -5.97 9.93
N THR A 175 10.92 -4.80 10.54
CA THR A 175 9.97 -3.81 9.99
C THR A 175 10.33 -3.40 8.56
N MET A 176 11.64 -3.22 8.27
CA MET A 176 12.12 -2.92 6.92
C MET A 176 11.79 -4.04 5.92
N GLU A 177 12.12 -5.28 6.29
CA GLU A 177 11.85 -6.47 5.47
C GLU A 177 10.35 -6.61 5.17
N ILE A 178 9.52 -6.44 6.20
CA ILE A 178 8.05 -6.52 6.09
C ILE A 178 7.52 -5.47 5.13
N ILE A 179 7.99 -4.23 5.23
CA ILE A 179 7.57 -3.16 4.32
C ILE A 179 8.02 -3.42 2.90
N MET A 180 9.27 -3.83 2.70
CA MET A 180 9.78 -4.12 1.36
C MET A 180 8.95 -5.21 0.70
N LYS A 181 8.61 -6.26 1.44
CA LYS A 181 7.77 -7.33 0.92
C LYS A 181 6.35 -6.87 0.64
N ILE A 182 5.73 -6.09 1.53
CA ILE A 182 4.41 -5.51 1.27
C ILE A 182 4.46 -4.61 0.03
N ALA A 183 5.48 -3.76 -0.12
CA ALA A 183 5.62 -2.87 -1.27
C ALA A 183 5.79 -3.64 -2.59
N GLU A 184 6.50 -4.77 -2.58
CA GLU A 184 6.61 -5.68 -3.73
C GLU A 184 5.24 -6.25 -4.12
N GLU A 185 4.47 -6.75 -3.15
CA GLU A 185 3.13 -7.30 -3.40
C GLU A 185 2.14 -6.22 -3.89
N LEU A 186 2.26 -5.00 -3.37
CA LEU A 186 1.36 -3.88 -3.69
C LEU A 186 1.75 -3.13 -4.96
N PHE A 187 2.84 -3.49 -5.63
CA PHE A 187 3.34 -2.76 -6.79
C PHE A 187 2.29 -2.74 -7.92
N PRO A 188 1.92 -1.58 -8.47
CA PRO A 188 0.88 -1.50 -9.49
C PRO A 188 1.26 -2.23 -10.79
N PRO A 189 0.34 -2.95 -11.44
CA PRO A 189 0.63 -3.65 -12.70
C PRO A 189 1.11 -2.77 -13.86
N ALA A 190 0.78 -1.47 -13.86
CA ALA A 190 1.23 -0.53 -14.89
C ALA A 190 2.69 -0.08 -14.71
N CYS A 191 3.30 -0.37 -13.56
CA CYS A 191 4.67 -0.01 -13.24
C CYS A 191 5.56 -1.23 -13.47
N ASP A 192 6.65 -1.06 -14.24
CA ASP A 192 7.60 -2.14 -14.49
C ASP A 192 8.31 -2.54 -13.17
N ALA A 193 7.98 -3.71 -12.63
CA ALA A 193 8.52 -4.21 -11.37
C ALA A 193 10.06 -4.36 -11.36
N THR A 194 10.69 -4.44 -12.55
CA THR A 194 12.13 -4.61 -12.72
C THR A 194 12.97 -3.51 -12.07
N SER A 195 12.54 -2.24 -12.11
CA SER A 195 13.31 -1.13 -11.49
C SER A 195 13.29 -1.16 -9.97
N PHE A 196 12.15 -1.57 -9.39
CA PHE A 196 11.97 -1.69 -7.94
C PHE A 196 12.80 -2.86 -7.36
N VAL A 197 12.77 -4.02 -8.03
CA VAL A 197 13.52 -5.21 -7.62
C VAL A 197 15.02 -5.00 -7.72
N ILE A 198 15.53 -4.38 -8.79
CA ILE A 198 16.99 -4.19 -8.98
C ILE A 198 17.59 -3.28 -7.89
N SER A 199 16.90 -2.21 -7.51
CA SER A 199 17.37 -1.30 -6.47
C SER A 199 17.39 -1.96 -5.07
N SER A 200 16.43 -2.84 -4.79
CA SER A 200 16.37 -3.58 -3.52
C SER A 200 17.41 -4.71 -3.40
N VAL A 201 17.68 -5.44 -4.49
CA VAL A 201 18.63 -6.59 -4.50
C VAL A 201 20.10 -6.12 -4.44
N LEU A 202 20.47 -5.04 -5.12
CA LEU A 202 21.85 -4.53 -5.12
C LEU A 202 22.32 -4.08 -3.73
N LEU A 203 21.41 -3.63 -2.87
CA LEU A 203 21.73 -3.16 -1.52
C LEU A 203 21.75 -4.27 -0.47
N LEU A 204 20.86 -5.27 -0.57
CA LEU A 204 20.95 -6.46 0.29
C LEU A 204 22.30 -7.15 0.11
N VAL A 205 22.78 -7.30 -1.13
CA VAL A 205 24.11 -7.85 -1.41
C VAL A 205 25.22 -6.97 -0.82
N SER A 206 25.09 -5.64 -0.83
CA SER A 206 26.09 -4.75 -0.22
C SER A 206 26.15 -4.84 1.31
N LEU A 207 25.02 -5.10 1.98
CA LEU A 207 24.95 -5.30 3.43
C LEU A 207 25.60 -6.63 3.86
N PHE A 208 25.50 -7.68 3.03
CA PHE A 208 26.16 -8.96 3.30
C PHE A 208 27.67 -8.98 2.98
N ILE A 209 28.17 -8.02 2.18
CA ILE A 209 29.60 -7.92 1.86
C ILE A 209 30.36 -7.03 2.86
N THR A 210 29.66 -6.25 3.68
CA THR A 210 30.27 -5.34 4.68
C THR A 210 30.21 -5.84 6.14
N LEU A 211 29.77 -7.09 6.36
CA LEU A 211 29.77 -7.79 7.66
C LEU A 211 30.87 -8.85 7.73
#